data_AF-A0A2N7QNJ3-F1
#
_entry.id   AF-A0A2N7QNJ3-F1
#
_cell.length_a   1.000
_cell.length_b   1.000
_cell.length_c   1.000
_cell.angle_alpha   90.00
_cell.angle_beta   90.00
_cell.angle_gamma   90.00
#
_symmetry.space_group_name_H-M   'P 1'
#
loop_
_entity.id
_entity.type
_entity.pdbx_description
1 polymer ?
#
loop_
_entity_poly.entity_id
_entity_poly.type
_entity_poly.pdbx_seq_one_letter_code
_entity_poly.pdbx_strand_id
1 'polypeptide(L)'
;MRAASRSFFLLAIGLLAGGLHAESLLLRGSVGKYPVVMKLDADDGTASGSYFYEKYKQDISLRGKVDGQNYALSSAIFDADDKNADHFALTRTKDIVKGTFTGGNGKSLPVELHIVQPGSVPEPQSGLHFPRELGDYEKLQLADLTFVPGKKETVGGKYVIQWYTEPHSKVSMFRVVSGYPEAVMASINTVIESDFYGNLSGYFGCSDETGKPGTDTMQVSDYFLNDRFVSYAVSSSWFCAGAAHPDFATGGTTIDAQTGKQLTQEDLYWLGTGAKPAPNSDAWMKYHDKVFGPAMVKLLGRLYPQEMKPVGDEDGCNYADPDVWKFGSWYLTAKGMYVGAYFARVQKACDNPEWSFIPYGILKKNNPALFGN
;
A
#
# COMPACT_ATOMS: atom_id res chain seq x y z
N MET A 1 -43.23 -71.75 21.06
CA MET A 1 -42.71 -70.59 21.84
C MET A 1 -42.09 -69.61 20.86
N ARG A 2 -42.63 -68.40 20.78
CA ARG A 2 -42.35 -67.38 19.74
C ARG A 2 -41.08 -66.59 20.11
N ALA A 3 -40.15 -66.47 19.17
CA ALA A 3 -39.01 -65.56 19.24
C ALA A 3 -39.39 -64.22 18.60
N ALA A 4 -39.22 -63.13 19.35
CA ALA A 4 -39.58 -61.78 18.94
C ALA A 4 -38.39 -61.08 18.26
N SER A 5 -38.62 -60.60 17.04
CA SER A 5 -37.74 -59.72 16.27
C SER A 5 -37.72 -58.32 16.90
N ARG A 6 -36.53 -57.78 17.18
CA ARG A 6 -36.34 -56.39 17.64
C ARG A 6 -35.83 -55.55 16.48
N SER A 7 -36.69 -54.67 15.99
CA SER A 7 -36.38 -53.66 14.97
C SER A 7 -35.46 -52.58 15.53
N PHE A 8 -34.39 -52.29 14.79
CA PHE A 8 -33.52 -51.12 14.99
C PHE A 8 -34.25 -49.85 14.55
N PHE A 9 -34.39 -48.87 15.45
CA PHE A 9 -34.75 -47.50 15.12
C PHE A 9 -33.46 -46.70 14.91
N LEU A 10 -33.17 -46.30 13.67
CA LEU A 10 -32.13 -45.32 13.35
C LEU A 10 -32.74 -43.92 13.48
N LEU A 11 -32.32 -43.18 14.51
CA LEU A 11 -32.64 -41.77 14.70
C LEU A 11 -31.64 -40.94 13.88
N ALA A 12 -32.07 -40.41 12.74
CA ALA A 12 -31.28 -39.47 11.95
C ALA A 12 -31.33 -38.08 12.63
N ILE A 13 -30.24 -37.67 13.26
CA ILE A 13 -30.03 -36.31 13.73
C ILE A 13 -29.61 -35.47 12.53
N GLY A 14 -30.54 -34.64 12.02
CA GLY A 14 -30.23 -33.62 11.01
C GLY A 14 -29.47 -32.46 11.66
N LEU A 15 -28.17 -32.37 11.42
CA LEU A 15 -27.41 -31.13 11.61
C LEU A 15 -27.85 -30.12 10.55
N LEU A 16 -28.64 -29.14 10.95
CA LEU A 16 -28.78 -27.88 10.20
C LEU A 16 -27.47 -27.11 10.37
N ALA A 17 -26.51 -27.35 9.47
CA ALA A 17 -25.41 -26.41 9.27
C ALA A 17 -26.00 -25.19 8.54
N GLY A 18 -26.45 -24.19 9.30
CA GLY A 18 -26.62 -22.85 8.76
C GLY A 18 -25.24 -22.35 8.34
N GLY A 19 -25.00 -22.28 7.03
CA GLY A 19 -23.77 -21.69 6.51
C GLY A 19 -23.71 -20.24 6.95
N LEU A 20 -22.71 -19.89 7.77
CA LEU A 20 -22.26 -18.52 7.93
C LEU A 20 -21.81 -18.05 6.55
N HIS A 21 -22.66 -17.28 5.88
CA HIS A 21 -22.36 -16.69 4.59
C HIS A 21 -21.88 -15.26 4.83
N ALA A 22 -20.56 -15.08 4.84
CA ALA A 22 -19.98 -13.78 4.65
C ALA A 22 -20.36 -13.26 3.26
N GLU A 23 -20.96 -12.09 3.18
CA GLU A 23 -21.34 -11.42 1.94
C GLU A 23 -20.45 -10.19 1.73
N SER A 24 -19.87 -10.05 0.53
CA SER A 24 -19.15 -8.85 0.10
C SER A 24 -19.89 -8.21 -1.07
N LEU A 25 -20.19 -6.91 -0.96
CA LEU A 25 -20.89 -6.12 -1.96
C LEU A 25 -20.03 -4.93 -2.39
N LEU A 26 -19.84 -4.79 -3.69
CA LEU A 26 -19.40 -3.54 -4.31
C LEU A 26 -20.61 -2.85 -4.93
N LEU A 27 -20.82 -1.60 -4.55
CA LEU A 27 -21.99 -0.80 -4.90
C LEU A 27 -21.53 0.52 -5.51
N ARG A 28 -22.24 1.00 -6.54
CA ARG A 28 -22.01 2.32 -7.15
C ARG A 28 -23.34 3.00 -7.43
N GLY A 29 -23.42 4.30 -7.18
CA GLY A 29 -24.64 5.06 -7.41
C GLY A 29 -24.55 6.44 -6.80
N SER A 30 -25.56 6.85 -6.03
CA SER A 30 -25.63 8.21 -5.50
C SER A 30 -26.21 8.32 -4.09
N VAL A 31 -25.72 9.36 -3.40
CA VAL A 31 -26.35 9.97 -2.23
C VAL A 31 -26.88 11.34 -2.67
N GLY A 32 -28.19 11.47 -2.85
CA GLY A 32 -28.80 12.63 -3.48
C GLY A 32 -28.23 12.88 -4.88
N LYS A 33 -27.51 13.99 -5.07
CA LYS A 33 -26.86 14.34 -6.35
C LYS A 33 -25.39 13.93 -6.43
N TYR A 34 -24.85 13.33 -5.38
CA TYR A 34 -23.42 13.07 -5.24
C TYR A 34 -23.11 11.61 -5.59
N PRO A 35 -22.34 11.33 -6.65
CA PRO A 35 -21.93 9.98 -7.00
C PRO A 35 -21.03 9.38 -5.91
N VAL A 36 -21.28 8.13 -5.56
CA VAL A 36 -20.52 7.38 -4.56
C VAL A 36 -20.25 5.95 -5.00
N VAL A 37 -19.17 5.38 -4.46
CA VAL A 37 -18.86 3.96 -4.50
C VAL A 37 -18.78 3.47 -3.07
N MET A 38 -19.32 2.30 -2.79
CA MET A 38 -19.38 1.71 -1.45
C MET A 38 -19.01 0.23 -1.53
N LYS A 39 -18.10 -0.22 -0.65
CA LYS A 39 -17.88 -1.64 -0.38
C LYS A 39 -18.47 -1.98 0.98
N LEU A 40 -19.12 -3.13 1.08
CA LEU A 40 -19.65 -3.66 2.34
C LEU A 40 -19.25 -5.12 2.48
N ASP A 41 -18.79 -5.50 3.66
CA ASP A 41 -18.57 -6.87 4.09
C ASP A 41 -19.50 -7.13 5.28
N ALA A 42 -20.38 -8.11 5.15
CA ALA A 42 -21.38 -8.47 6.12
C ALA A 42 -21.13 -9.90 6.63
N ASP A 43 -21.06 -10.05 7.95
CA ASP A 43 -20.93 -11.35 8.62
C ASP A 43 -21.60 -11.30 10.00
N ASP A 44 -22.27 -12.40 10.36
CA ASP A 44 -22.91 -12.64 11.66
C ASP A 44 -23.74 -11.46 12.22
N GLY A 45 -24.60 -10.85 11.38
CA GLY A 45 -25.47 -9.73 11.76
C GLY A 45 -24.77 -8.37 11.88
N THR A 46 -23.47 -8.32 11.59
CA THR A 46 -22.67 -7.10 11.51
C THR A 46 -22.34 -6.76 10.06
N ALA A 47 -22.12 -5.48 9.79
CA ALA A 47 -21.64 -5.00 8.50
C ALA A 47 -20.51 -4.00 8.72
N SER A 48 -19.50 -4.07 7.88
CA SER A 48 -18.36 -3.16 7.84
C SER A 48 -18.06 -2.79 6.40
N GLY A 49 -17.25 -1.75 6.19
CA GLY A 49 -16.82 -1.39 4.85
C GLY A 49 -16.36 0.06 4.76
N SER A 50 -16.40 0.59 3.54
CA SER A 50 -16.09 2.00 3.28
C SER A 50 -16.91 2.49 2.11
N TYR A 51 -17.07 3.81 2.01
CA TYR A 51 -17.52 4.45 0.79
C TYR A 51 -16.67 5.68 0.49
N PHE A 52 -16.65 6.12 -0.76
CA PHE A 52 -16.08 7.40 -1.14
C PHE A 52 -17.02 8.13 -2.09
N TYR A 53 -16.95 9.45 -2.07
CA TYR A 53 -17.51 10.29 -3.13
C TYR A 53 -16.59 10.28 -4.33
N GLU A 54 -17.10 10.00 -5.53
CA GLU A 54 -16.25 9.89 -6.74
C GLU A 54 -15.43 11.16 -7.04
N LYS A 55 -15.89 12.31 -6.55
CA LYS A 55 -15.15 13.58 -6.64
C LYS A 55 -13.92 13.62 -5.75
N TYR A 56 -13.99 13.07 -4.54
CA TYR A 56 -12.94 13.23 -3.53
C TYR A 56 -12.07 11.99 -3.37
N LYS A 57 -12.57 10.82 -3.78
CA LYS A 57 -11.90 9.50 -3.74
C LYS A 57 -11.52 9.00 -2.34
N GLN A 58 -11.43 9.87 -1.34
CA GLN A 58 -11.11 9.52 0.05
C GLN A 58 -12.14 8.57 0.65
N ASP A 59 -11.66 7.46 1.20
CA ASP A 59 -12.47 6.49 1.94
C ASP A 59 -13.07 7.12 3.20
N ILE A 60 -14.33 6.77 3.48
CA ILE A 60 -15.01 7.03 4.74
C ILE A 60 -15.43 5.67 5.27
N SER A 61 -14.92 5.32 6.45
CA SER A 61 -15.18 4.02 7.07
C SER A 61 -16.66 3.89 7.43
N LEU A 62 -17.18 2.67 7.32
CA LEU A 62 -18.55 2.31 7.67
C LEU A 62 -18.53 1.08 8.59
N ARG A 63 -19.44 1.10 9.55
CA ARG A 63 -19.75 -0.05 10.38
C ARG A 63 -21.22 -0.03 10.79
N GLY A 64 -21.74 -1.18 11.18
CA GLY A 64 -23.08 -1.25 11.70
C GLY A 64 -23.64 -2.65 11.68
N LYS A 65 -24.94 -2.75 11.46
CA LYS A 65 -25.70 -4.00 11.54
C LYS A 65 -26.37 -4.32 10.21
N VAL A 66 -26.50 -5.61 9.97
CA VAL A 66 -27.31 -6.16 8.89
C VAL A 66 -28.40 -7.05 9.48
N ASP A 67 -29.64 -6.84 9.04
CA ASP A 67 -30.79 -7.70 9.37
C ASP A 67 -31.50 -8.11 8.07
N GLY A 68 -31.21 -9.32 7.63
CA GLY A 68 -31.63 -9.82 6.32
C GLY A 68 -31.08 -8.94 5.20
N GLN A 69 -31.95 -8.14 4.59
CA GLN A 69 -31.60 -7.23 3.49
C GLN A 69 -31.47 -5.76 3.93
N ASN A 70 -31.60 -5.48 5.21
CA ASN A 70 -31.56 -4.12 5.75
C ASN A 70 -30.19 -3.85 6.39
N TYR A 71 -29.61 -2.71 6.06
CA TYR A 71 -28.34 -2.24 6.59
C TYR A 71 -28.56 -0.95 7.36
N ALA A 72 -28.06 -0.91 8.60
CA ALA A 72 -27.96 0.31 9.40
C ALA A 72 -26.47 0.56 9.63
N LEU A 73 -25.90 1.56 8.94
CA LEU A 73 -24.47 1.85 8.93
C LEU A 73 -24.21 3.26 9.46
N SER A 74 -23.09 3.44 10.17
CA SER A 74 -22.59 4.72 10.65
C SER A 74 -21.10 4.86 10.29
N SER A 75 -20.67 6.08 10.01
CA SER A 75 -19.24 6.44 9.90
C SER A 75 -18.58 6.80 11.23
N ALA A 76 -19.31 6.74 12.34
CA ALA A 76 -18.76 7.02 13.67
C ALA A 76 -17.67 6.01 14.05
N ILE A 77 -16.70 6.44 14.86
CA ILE A 77 -15.69 5.55 15.48
C ILE A 77 -16.26 4.90 16.74
N PHE A 78 -15.71 3.74 17.16
CA PHE A 78 -16.00 3.16 18.46
C PHE A 78 -15.83 4.23 19.55
N ASP A 79 -16.86 4.37 20.40
CA ASP A 79 -16.91 5.32 21.52
C ASP A 79 -16.93 6.83 21.20
N ALA A 80 -17.06 7.23 19.92
CA ALA A 80 -17.19 8.64 19.51
C ALA A 80 -18.65 9.14 19.49
N ASP A 81 -18.85 10.47 19.58
CA ASP A 81 -20.18 11.09 19.46
C ASP A 81 -20.75 10.89 18.04
N ASP A 82 -21.72 10.01 17.94
CA ASP A 82 -22.41 9.58 16.72
C ASP A 82 -23.21 10.71 16.03
N LYS A 83 -23.33 11.87 16.67
CA LYS A 83 -24.09 13.02 16.14
C LYS A 83 -23.50 13.62 14.86
N ASN A 84 -22.18 13.56 14.70
CA ASN A 84 -21.51 14.14 13.53
C ASN A 84 -21.20 13.10 12.44
N ALA A 85 -21.57 11.84 12.67
CA ALA A 85 -21.35 10.77 11.72
C ALA A 85 -22.39 10.78 10.60
N ASP A 86 -22.02 10.13 9.52
CA ASP A 86 -22.88 9.84 8.40
C ASP A 86 -23.61 8.53 8.66
N HIS A 87 -24.93 8.56 8.53
CA HIS A 87 -25.82 7.44 8.81
C HIS A 87 -26.51 6.96 7.56
N PHE A 88 -26.48 5.65 7.33
CA PHE A 88 -27.21 5.00 6.24
C PHE A 88 -28.23 4.02 6.79
N ALA A 89 -29.47 4.16 6.34
CA ALA A 89 -30.51 3.16 6.48
C ALA A 89 -30.86 2.66 5.09
N LEU A 90 -30.38 1.47 4.72
CA LEU A 90 -30.48 0.90 3.38
C LEU A 90 -31.25 -0.42 3.38
N THR A 91 -31.91 -0.69 2.27
CA THR A 91 -32.57 -1.97 2.00
C THR A 91 -32.14 -2.45 0.62
N ARG A 92 -31.64 -3.68 0.56
CA ARG A 92 -31.31 -4.36 -0.68
C ARG A 92 -32.53 -5.04 -1.27
N THR A 93 -32.76 -4.80 -2.56
CA THR A 93 -33.75 -5.49 -3.37
C THR A 93 -33.08 -5.94 -4.67
N LYS A 94 -32.70 -7.22 -4.76
CA LYS A 94 -31.94 -7.78 -5.88
C LYS A 94 -30.60 -7.04 -6.06
N ASP A 95 -30.40 -6.42 -7.23
CA ASP A 95 -29.18 -5.72 -7.61
C ASP A 95 -29.16 -4.24 -7.22
N ILE A 96 -30.18 -3.80 -6.49
CA ILE A 96 -30.37 -2.40 -6.11
C ILE A 96 -30.40 -2.29 -4.59
N VAL A 97 -29.64 -1.33 -4.05
CA VAL A 97 -29.63 -0.96 -2.64
C VAL A 97 -30.14 0.49 -2.53
N LYS A 98 -31.28 0.69 -1.88
CA LYS A 98 -31.92 2.02 -1.72
C LYS A 98 -32.11 2.36 -0.27
N GLY A 99 -32.24 3.64 0.02
CA GLY A 99 -32.63 4.07 1.35
C GLY A 99 -32.35 5.53 1.60
N THR A 100 -31.91 5.83 2.81
CA THR A 100 -31.69 7.20 3.28
C THR A 100 -30.31 7.34 3.87
N PHE A 101 -29.66 8.45 3.52
CA PHE A 101 -28.46 8.96 4.15
C PHE A 101 -28.86 10.11 5.07
N THR A 102 -28.27 10.21 6.25
CA THR A 102 -28.34 11.39 7.12
C THR A 102 -26.94 11.81 7.49
N GLY A 103 -26.50 12.97 7.03
CA GLY A 103 -25.16 13.46 7.34
C GLY A 103 -25.07 14.04 8.75
N GLY A 104 -23.86 14.27 9.25
CA GLY A 104 -23.63 14.83 10.59
C GLY A 104 -24.26 16.21 10.85
N ASN A 105 -24.71 16.92 9.81
CA ASN A 105 -25.49 18.16 9.93
C ASN A 105 -27.02 17.93 10.06
N GLY A 106 -27.45 16.68 10.19
CA GLY A 106 -28.86 16.27 10.24
C GLY A 106 -29.58 16.28 8.89
N LYS A 107 -28.91 16.64 7.78
CA LYS A 107 -29.53 16.66 6.46
C LYS A 107 -29.71 15.26 5.92
N SER A 108 -30.94 14.96 5.54
CA SER A 108 -31.31 13.68 4.93
C SER A 108 -31.30 13.75 3.40
N LEU A 109 -30.78 12.71 2.75
CA LEU A 109 -30.73 12.56 1.29
C LEU A 109 -31.14 11.14 0.87
N PRO A 110 -31.82 10.96 -0.27
CA PRO A 110 -32.11 9.63 -0.79
C PRO A 110 -30.83 8.94 -1.26
N VAL A 111 -30.77 7.62 -1.10
CA VAL A 111 -29.67 6.77 -1.56
C VAL A 111 -30.20 5.77 -2.58
N GLU A 112 -29.48 5.63 -3.68
CA GLU A 112 -29.71 4.58 -4.68
C GLU A 112 -28.37 4.11 -5.22
N LEU A 113 -28.06 2.85 -4.98
CA LEU A 113 -26.83 2.18 -5.39
C LEU A 113 -27.17 0.89 -6.15
N HIS A 114 -26.31 0.53 -7.08
CA HIS A 114 -26.41 -0.68 -7.90
C HIS A 114 -25.20 -1.56 -7.65
N ILE A 115 -25.41 -2.88 -7.63
CA ILE A 115 -24.31 -3.85 -7.50
C ILE A 115 -23.39 -3.74 -8.72
N VAL A 116 -22.10 -3.56 -8.45
CA VAL A 116 -21.03 -3.70 -9.44
C VAL A 116 -20.65 -5.17 -9.50
N GLN A 117 -20.69 -5.76 -10.69
CA GLN A 117 -20.36 -7.16 -10.87
C GLN A 117 -18.86 -7.39 -10.64
N PRO A 118 -18.45 -8.42 -9.89
CA PRO A 118 -17.03 -8.71 -9.67
C PRO A 118 -16.27 -8.92 -10.98
N GLY A 119 -15.10 -8.29 -11.10
CA GLY A 119 -14.23 -8.34 -12.28
C GLY A 119 -14.72 -7.50 -13.46
N SER A 120 -15.77 -6.69 -13.29
CA SER A 120 -16.31 -5.86 -14.38
C SER A 120 -15.65 -4.50 -14.50
N VAL A 121 -14.86 -4.09 -13.50
CA VAL A 121 -14.20 -2.77 -13.50
C VAL A 121 -12.88 -2.87 -14.27
N PRO A 122 -12.66 -2.03 -15.30
CA PRO A 122 -11.39 -2.00 -16.02
C PRO A 122 -10.26 -1.45 -15.16
N GLU A 123 -9.02 -1.73 -15.55
CA GLU A 123 -7.86 -1.09 -14.92
C GLU A 123 -7.93 0.44 -15.02
N PRO A 124 -7.55 1.18 -13.97
CA PRO A 124 -7.67 2.63 -13.92
C PRO A 124 -6.77 3.34 -14.92
N GLN A 125 -5.70 2.67 -15.38
CA GLN A 125 -4.82 3.15 -16.43
C GLN A 125 -4.36 1.99 -17.31
N SER A 126 -4.64 2.11 -18.61
CA SER A 126 -4.29 1.08 -19.59
C SER A 126 -2.77 0.93 -19.73
N GLY A 127 -2.28 -0.31 -19.73
CA GLY A 127 -0.87 -0.64 -19.91
C GLY A 127 0.01 -0.48 -18.67
N LEU A 128 -0.54 -0.06 -17.53
CA LEU A 128 0.19 -0.15 -16.25
C LEU A 128 0.07 -1.56 -15.67
N HIS A 129 1.17 -2.03 -15.07
CA HIS A 129 1.22 -3.26 -14.31
C HIS A 129 1.50 -2.92 -12.85
N PHE A 130 0.58 -3.32 -11.97
CA PHE A 130 0.70 -3.09 -10.54
C PHE A 130 1.43 -4.26 -9.85
N PRO A 131 2.26 -4.01 -8.83
CA PRO A 131 2.94 -5.08 -8.08
C PRO A 131 1.99 -6.05 -7.39
N ARG A 132 0.78 -5.58 -7.04
CA ARG A 132 -0.35 -6.40 -6.57
C ARG A 132 -1.56 -6.18 -7.46
N GLU A 133 -2.42 -7.18 -7.54
CA GLU A 133 -3.71 -7.03 -8.19
C GLU A 133 -4.57 -6.00 -7.43
N LEU A 134 -5.22 -5.10 -8.18
CA LEU A 134 -6.15 -4.13 -7.62
C LEU A 134 -7.55 -4.74 -7.57
N GLY A 135 -8.25 -4.55 -6.46
CA GLY A 135 -9.67 -4.90 -6.37
C GLY A 135 -10.55 -3.89 -7.12
N ASP A 136 -11.75 -4.29 -7.54
CA ASP A 136 -12.67 -3.41 -8.29
C ASP A 136 -13.02 -2.11 -7.55
N TYR A 137 -13.14 -2.13 -6.23
CA TYR A 137 -13.33 -0.92 -5.41
C TYR A 137 -12.20 0.08 -5.61
N GLU A 138 -10.96 -0.41 -5.55
CA GLU A 138 -9.76 0.39 -5.71
C GLU A 138 -9.59 0.89 -7.14
N LYS A 139 -9.92 0.06 -8.14
CA LYS A 139 -9.94 0.49 -9.55
C LYS A 139 -10.89 1.66 -9.76
N LEU A 140 -12.10 1.62 -9.16
CA LEU A 140 -13.04 2.75 -9.21
C LEU A 140 -12.52 3.99 -8.45
N GLN A 141 -11.79 3.79 -7.36
CA GLN A 141 -11.17 4.87 -6.60
C GLN A 141 -10.08 5.58 -7.41
N LEU A 142 -9.28 4.83 -8.15
CA LEU A 142 -8.19 5.32 -9.00
C LEU A 142 -8.63 5.70 -10.42
N ALA A 143 -9.90 5.46 -10.79
CA ALA A 143 -10.43 5.83 -12.09
C ALA A 143 -10.54 7.35 -12.25
N ASP A 144 -10.27 7.81 -13.48
CA ASP A 144 -10.42 9.21 -13.91
C ASP A 144 -9.60 10.21 -13.09
N LEU A 145 -8.49 9.77 -12.48
CA LEU A 145 -7.54 10.66 -11.83
C LEU A 145 -6.95 11.64 -12.85
N THR A 146 -6.78 12.88 -12.42
CA THR A 146 -6.19 13.94 -13.23
C THR A 146 -4.93 14.47 -12.56
N PHE A 147 -3.95 14.86 -13.36
CA PHE A 147 -2.66 15.30 -12.85
C PHE A 147 -2.30 16.68 -13.40
N VAL A 148 -1.94 17.58 -12.50
CA VAL A 148 -1.54 18.95 -12.84
C VAL A 148 -0.01 18.99 -12.95
N PRO A 149 0.58 19.50 -14.04
CA PRO A 149 2.02 19.64 -14.16
C PRO A 149 2.52 20.73 -13.18
N GLY A 150 3.56 20.39 -12.43
CA GLY A 150 4.28 21.29 -11.53
C GLY A 150 5.62 21.74 -12.09
N LYS A 151 6.63 21.77 -11.21
CA LYS A 151 8.00 22.15 -11.56
C LYS A 151 8.59 21.22 -12.62
N LYS A 152 9.43 21.78 -13.49
CA LYS A 152 10.35 21.05 -14.36
C LYS A 152 11.77 21.31 -13.87
N GLU A 153 12.62 20.29 -13.83
CA GLU A 153 14.00 20.45 -13.35
C GLU A 153 14.99 19.54 -14.06
N THR A 154 16.27 19.97 -14.03
CA THR A 154 17.39 19.22 -14.59
C THR A 154 18.20 18.58 -13.47
N VAL A 155 18.26 17.25 -13.47
CA VAL A 155 19.01 16.42 -12.52
C VAL A 155 20.36 16.05 -13.11
N GLY A 156 21.43 16.20 -12.33
CA GLY A 156 22.80 15.87 -12.77
C GLY A 156 23.27 16.64 -14.00
N GLY A 157 22.67 17.80 -14.30
CA GLY A 157 23.01 18.64 -15.45
C GLY A 157 22.58 18.09 -16.83
N LYS A 158 21.88 16.95 -16.88
CA LYS A 158 21.54 16.26 -18.14
C LYS A 158 20.10 15.75 -18.21
N TYR A 159 19.61 15.11 -17.15
CA TYR A 159 18.30 14.47 -17.16
C TYR A 159 17.23 15.47 -16.77
N VAL A 160 16.07 15.44 -17.43
CA VAL A 160 15.01 16.40 -17.14
C VAL A 160 13.80 15.65 -16.62
N ILE A 161 13.28 16.07 -15.47
CA ILE A 161 12.05 15.53 -14.89
C ILE A 161 10.97 16.62 -14.80
N GLN A 162 9.71 16.18 -14.93
CA GLN A 162 8.52 17.01 -14.81
C GLN A 162 7.67 16.46 -13.68
N TRP A 163 7.38 17.27 -12.68
CA TRP A 163 6.51 16.91 -11.57
C TRP A 163 5.04 16.97 -11.99
N TYR A 164 4.24 16.04 -11.48
CA TYR A 164 2.80 15.96 -11.64
C TYR A 164 2.17 15.77 -10.27
N THR A 165 1.04 16.46 -10.02
CA THR A 165 0.34 16.42 -8.74
C THR A 165 -1.11 16.04 -8.94
N GLU A 166 -1.61 15.10 -8.14
CA GLU A 166 -3.03 14.81 -8.08
C GLU A 166 -3.70 15.88 -7.18
N PRO A 167 -4.73 16.61 -7.68
CA PRO A 167 -5.22 17.81 -7.03
C PRO A 167 -5.96 17.58 -5.69
N HIS A 168 -6.48 16.38 -5.41
CA HIS A 168 -7.22 16.11 -4.18
C HIS A 168 -6.30 15.71 -3.02
N SER A 169 -5.42 14.75 -3.27
CA SER A 169 -4.43 14.21 -2.33
C SER A 169 -3.20 15.10 -2.17
N LYS A 170 -2.89 15.94 -3.16
CA LYS A 170 -1.64 16.71 -3.27
C LYS A 170 -0.38 15.86 -3.38
N VAL A 171 -0.50 14.54 -3.52
CA VAL A 171 0.63 13.66 -3.75
C VAL A 171 1.22 13.97 -5.12
N SER A 172 2.53 14.09 -5.18
CA SER A 172 3.27 14.41 -6.39
C SER A 172 4.27 13.31 -6.74
N MET A 173 4.38 13.02 -8.02
CA MET A 173 5.41 12.16 -8.59
C MET A 173 5.99 12.82 -9.85
N PHE A 174 7.24 12.53 -10.17
CA PHE A 174 7.86 13.04 -11.39
C PHE A 174 7.75 12.05 -12.55
N ARG A 175 7.82 12.55 -13.77
CA ARG A 175 8.13 11.76 -14.97
C ARG A 175 9.46 12.21 -15.52
N VAL A 176 10.23 11.28 -16.08
CA VAL A 176 11.40 11.61 -16.86
C VAL A 176 10.96 12.05 -18.25
N VAL A 177 11.38 13.24 -18.69
CA VAL A 177 10.94 13.87 -19.94
C VAL A 177 12.08 14.19 -20.90
N SER A 178 13.34 14.05 -20.47
CA SER A 178 14.51 14.10 -21.34
C SER A 178 15.74 13.47 -20.67
N GLY A 179 16.74 13.11 -21.46
CA GLY A 179 18.04 12.61 -21.01
C GLY A 179 18.30 11.12 -21.25
N TYR A 180 17.27 10.36 -21.66
CA TYR A 180 17.35 8.95 -22.05
C TYR A 180 16.72 8.70 -23.43
N PRO A 181 17.03 7.59 -24.10
CA PRO A 181 16.30 7.16 -25.30
C PRO A 181 14.80 7.04 -25.05
N GLU A 182 13.97 7.43 -26.02
CA GLU A 182 12.52 7.54 -25.87
C GLU A 182 11.85 6.25 -25.37
N ALA A 183 12.18 5.10 -25.97
CA ALA A 183 11.62 3.80 -25.57
C ALA A 183 11.98 3.40 -24.14
N VAL A 184 13.20 3.77 -23.69
CA VAL A 184 13.64 3.50 -22.32
C VAL A 184 12.95 4.45 -21.36
N MET A 185 12.83 5.73 -21.71
CA MET A 185 12.11 6.72 -20.91
C MET A 185 10.63 6.36 -20.73
N ALA A 186 9.98 5.83 -21.77
CA ALA A 186 8.62 5.29 -21.67
C ALA A 186 8.55 4.15 -20.64
N SER A 187 9.50 3.21 -20.70
CA SER A 187 9.57 2.08 -19.76
C SER A 187 9.85 2.50 -18.31
N ILE A 188 10.78 3.46 -18.11
CA ILE A 188 11.04 4.06 -16.79
C ILE A 188 9.75 4.72 -16.26
N ASN A 189 9.08 5.52 -17.07
CA ASN A 189 7.85 6.19 -16.65
C ASN A 189 6.71 5.21 -16.37
N THR A 190 6.63 4.06 -17.03
CA THR A 190 5.66 3.02 -16.67
C THR A 190 5.86 2.52 -15.24
N VAL A 191 7.10 2.32 -14.79
CA VAL A 191 7.40 1.93 -13.40
C VAL A 191 7.02 3.07 -12.44
N ILE A 192 7.43 4.30 -12.74
CA ILE A 192 7.14 5.46 -11.88
C ILE A 192 5.63 5.70 -11.75
N GLU A 193 4.88 5.56 -12.84
CA GLU A 193 3.43 5.71 -12.83
C GLU A 193 2.75 4.59 -12.04
N SER A 194 3.23 3.35 -12.14
CA SER A 194 2.71 2.25 -11.32
C SER A 194 2.88 2.54 -9.82
N ASP A 195 4.07 3.01 -9.42
CA ASP A 195 4.34 3.43 -8.04
C ASP A 195 3.46 4.63 -7.64
N PHE A 196 3.24 5.60 -8.53
CA PHE A 196 2.41 6.76 -8.23
C PHE A 196 0.96 6.36 -7.94
N TYR A 197 0.38 5.48 -8.76
CA TYR A 197 -0.97 4.96 -8.52
C TYR A 197 -1.04 4.11 -7.25
N GLY A 198 0.01 3.33 -6.94
CA GLY A 198 0.11 2.61 -5.66
C GLY A 198 0.12 3.55 -4.45
N ASN A 199 0.86 4.66 -4.54
CA ASN A 199 0.88 5.71 -3.50
C ASN A 199 -0.50 6.38 -3.35
N LEU A 200 -1.15 6.74 -4.46
CA LEU A 200 -2.49 7.34 -4.44
C LEU A 200 -3.54 6.40 -3.86
N SER A 201 -3.44 5.10 -4.14
CA SER A 201 -4.27 4.09 -3.49
C SER A 201 -4.08 4.09 -1.97
N GLY A 202 -2.83 4.05 -1.50
CA GLY A 202 -2.53 4.13 -0.07
C GLY A 202 -3.08 5.41 0.58
N TYR A 203 -2.95 6.55 -0.10
CA TYR A 203 -3.48 7.83 0.38
C TYR A 203 -5.01 7.81 0.49
N PHE A 204 -5.72 7.48 -0.59
CA PHE A 204 -7.18 7.53 -0.62
C PHE A 204 -7.84 6.45 0.23
N GLY A 205 -7.19 5.29 0.38
CA GLY A 205 -7.64 4.22 1.27
C GLY A 205 -7.37 4.49 2.76
N CYS A 206 -6.49 5.44 3.09
CA CYS A 206 -6.19 5.81 4.47
C CYS A 206 -6.93 7.10 4.85
N SER A 207 -8.10 6.96 5.47
CA SER A 207 -8.76 8.09 6.14
C SER A 207 -8.47 8.12 7.63
N ASP A 208 -8.59 9.30 8.23
CA ASP A 208 -8.67 9.46 9.67
C ASP A 208 -10.06 9.06 10.18
N GLU A 209 -10.19 9.09 11.50
CA GLU A 209 -11.42 8.81 12.22
C GLU A 209 -12.63 9.69 11.82
N THR A 210 -12.40 10.84 11.18
CA THR A 210 -13.44 11.77 10.73
C THR A 210 -13.78 11.66 9.24
N GLY A 211 -13.18 10.70 8.53
CA GLY A 211 -13.32 10.56 7.08
C GLY A 211 -12.52 11.56 6.27
N LYS A 212 -11.57 12.29 6.88
CA LYS A 212 -10.57 13.11 6.20
C LYS A 212 -9.35 12.24 5.85
N PRO A 213 -8.37 12.72 5.07
CA PRO A 213 -7.14 11.97 4.87
C PRO A 213 -6.43 11.66 6.19
N GLY A 214 -6.11 10.39 6.41
CA GLY A 214 -5.28 9.92 7.53
C GLY A 214 -3.79 9.96 7.21
N THR A 215 -3.42 10.21 5.95
CA THR A 215 -2.03 10.42 5.53
C THR A 215 -1.62 11.86 5.80
N ASP A 216 -0.61 12.05 6.64
CA ASP A 216 -0.04 13.37 6.97
C ASP A 216 0.98 13.80 5.92
N THR A 217 1.91 12.91 5.57
CA THR A 217 2.88 13.15 4.49
C THR A 217 2.94 11.97 3.54
N MET A 218 3.14 12.27 2.26
CA MET A 218 3.49 11.29 1.23
C MET A 218 4.18 12.04 0.08
N GLN A 219 5.49 11.86 -0.03
CA GLN A 219 6.31 12.64 -0.97
C GLN A 219 7.55 11.87 -1.41
N VAL A 220 8.02 12.16 -2.62
CA VAL A 220 9.35 11.76 -3.06
C VAL A 220 10.39 12.47 -2.18
N SER A 221 11.09 11.72 -1.33
CA SER A 221 12.03 12.24 -0.35
C SER A 221 13.48 12.28 -0.84
N ASP A 222 13.83 11.44 -1.82
CA ASP A 222 15.13 11.44 -2.48
C ASP A 222 14.98 10.95 -3.93
N TYR A 223 15.85 11.40 -4.82
CA TYR A 223 15.92 10.94 -6.20
C TYR A 223 17.31 11.17 -6.81
N PHE A 224 17.74 10.21 -7.62
CA PHE A 224 19.04 10.17 -8.25
C PHE A 224 18.92 9.63 -9.68
N LEU A 225 19.45 10.38 -10.64
CA LEU A 225 19.42 10.02 -12.05
C LEU A 225 20.84 10.13 -12.62
N ASN A 226 21.29 9.07 -13.30
CA ASN A 226 22.51 9.05 -14.10
C ASN A 226 22.35 8.16 -15.35
N ASP A 227 23.43 7.90 -16.08
CA ASP A 227 23.39 7.12 -17.34
C ASP A 227 22.96 5.67 -17.14
N ARG A 228 23.04 5.16 -15.91
CA ARG A 228 22.79 3.75 -15.58
C ARG A 228 21.54 3.54 -14.75
N PHE A 229 21.11 4.52 -13.97
CA PHE A 229 20.04 4.37 -13.00
C PHE A 229 19.11 5.58 -12.95
N VAL A 230 17.83 5.29 -12.76
CA VAL A 230 16.86 6.21 -12.17
C VAL A 230 16.45 5.60 -10.83
N SER A 231 16.67 6.31 -9.74
CA SER A 231 16.32 5.84 -8.40
C SER A 231 15.61 6.94 -7.64
N TYR A 232 14.65 6.56 -6.79
CA TYR A 232 13.95 7.49 -5.91
C TYR A 232 13.46 6.77 -4.67
N ALA A 233 13.12 7.57 -3.66
CA ALA A 233 12.48 7.12 -2.44
C ALA A 233 11.21 7.94 -2.21
N VAL A 234 10.15 7.29 -1.74
CA VAL A 234 8.92 7.92 -1.28
C VAL A 234 8.82 7.70 0.21
N SER A 235 8.78 8.79 0.98
CA SER A 235 8.52 8.74 2.41
C SER A 235 7.08 9.13 2.70
N SER A 236 6.49 8.46 3.68
CA SER A 236 5.11 8.69 4.09
C SER A 236 4.93 8.53 5.59
N SER A 237 3.99 9.30 6.15
CA SER A 237 3.51 9.20 7.53
C SER A 237 1.99 9.23 7.52
N TRP A 238 1.37 8.40 8.36
CA TRP A 238 -0.08 8.26 8.40
C TRP A 238 -0.59 7.83 9.76
N PHE A 239 -1.87 8.09 10.00
CA PHE A 239 -2.66 7.55 11.08
C PHE A 239 -4.08 7.29 10.56
N CYS A 240 -4.29 6.07 10.05
CA CYS A 240 -5.58 5.70 9.49
C CYS A 240 -6.56 5.30 10.59
N ALA A 241 -7.86 5.43 10.32
CA ALA A 241 -8.95 5.06 11.20
C ALA A 241 -8.79 3.61 11.69
N GLY A 242 -8.95 3.40 12.99
CA GLY A 242 -8.80 2.09 13.62
C GLY A 242 -7.35 1.62 13.81
N ALA A 243 -6.35 2.38 13.38
CA ALA A 243 -4.96 2.11 13.75
C ALA A 243 -4.76 2.39 15.24
N ALA A 244 -3.89 1.61 15.90
CA ALA A 244 -3.56 1.83 17.31
C ALA A 244 -2.63 3.04 17.53
N HIS A 245 -1.87 3.43 16.51
CA HIS A 245 -0.86 4.48 16.57
C HIS A 245 -0.49 4.98 15.16
N PRO A 246 0.08 6.20 15.02
CA PRO A 246 0.62 6.68 13.75
C PRO A 246 1.80 5.82 13.29
N ASP A 247 2.00 5.71 11.99
CA ASP A 247 3.12 4.97 11.41
C ASP A 247 3.78 5.74 10.28
N PHE A 248 4.96 5.28 9.87
CA PHE A 248 5.69 5.84 8.75
C PHE A 248 6.51 4.78 8.03
N ALA A 249 6.80 5.04 6.76
CA ALA A 249 7.67 4.22 5.95
C ALA A 249 8.34 5.04 4.86
N THR A 250 9.47 4.52 4.38
CA THR A 250 10.13 4.97 3.16
C THR A 250 10.19 3.80 2.21
N GLY A 251 9.67 3.93 0.99
CA GLY A 251 9.79 2.92 -0.07
C GLY A 251 10.81 3.39 -1.10
N GLY A 252 11.72 2.53 -1.53
CA GLY A 252 12.72 2.86 -2.54
C GLY A 252 12.52 2.09 -3.83
N THR A 253 12.69 2.76 -4.96
CA THR A 253 12.63 2.17 -6.30
C THR A 253 13.90 2.53 -7.07
N THR A 254 14.53 1.53 -7.68
CA THR A 254 15.66 1.72 -8.60
C THR A 254 15.37 1.03 -9.92
N ILE A 255 15.61 1.74 -11.01
CA ILE A 255 15.34 1.33 -12.39
C ILE A 255 16.65 1.39 -13.17
N ASP A 256 16.92 0.35 -13.96
CA ASP A 256 18.01 0.33 -14.93
C ASP A 256 17.69 1.30 -16.08
N ALA A 257 18.46 2.37 -16.22
CA ALA A 257 18.24 3.41 -17.22
C ALA A 257 18.68 3.06 -18.65
N GLN A 258 19.19 1.84 -18.87
CA GLN A 258 19.42 1.29 -20.22
C GLN A 258 18.26 0.43 -20.71
N THR A 259 17.52 -0.19 -19.79
CA THR A 259 16.45 -1.15 -20.14
C THR A 259 15.05 -0.70 -19.69
N GLY A 260 14.97 0.24 -18.76
CA GLY A 260 13.74 0.68 -18.11
C GLY A 260 13.16 -0.33 -17.13
N LYS A 261 13.89 -1.40 -16.79
CA LYS A 261 13.43 -2.42 -15.84
C LYS A 261 13.73 -2.02 -14.41
N GLN A 262 12.76 -2.20 -13.52
CA GLN A 262 12.99 -2.12 -12.08
C GLN A 262 13.98 -3.20 -11.64
N LEU A 263 14.92 -2.82 -10.79
CA LEU A 263 15.95 -3.69 -10.23
C LEU A 263 15.57 -4.13 -8.82
N THR A 264 15.97 -5.34 -8.47
CA THR A 264 15.91 -5.86 -7.09
C THR A 264 17.19 -5.50 -6.33
N GLN A 265 17.16 -5.59 -5.00
CA GLN A 265 18.35 -5.35 -4.18
C GLN A 265 19.50 -6.28 -4.56
N GLU A 266 19.18 -7.54 -4.84
CA GLU A 266 20.13 -8.57 -5.25
C GLU A 266 20.69 -8.29 -6.66
N ASP A 267 19.98 -7.56 -7.52
CA ASP A 267 20.55 -7.10 -8.79
C ASP A 267 21.74 -6.17 -8.59
N LEU A 268 21.69 -5.33 -7.57
CA LEU A 268 22.77 -4.41 -7.24
C LEU A 268 23.84 -5.07 -6.37
N TYR A 269 23.42 -5.78 -5.33
CA TYR A 269 24.29 -6.23 -4.25
C TYR A 269 24.00 -7.67 -3.80
N TRP A 270 24.18 -8.62 -4.72
CA TRP A 270 24.17 -10.04 -4.39
C TRP A 270 25.43 -10.45 -3.62
N LEU A 271 25.24 -11.05 -2.45
CA LEU A 271 26.30 -11.56 -1.58
C LEU A 271 26.35 -13.09 -1.49
N GLY A 272 25.39 -13.76 -2.11
CA GLY A 272 25.35 -15.22 -2.14
C GLY A 272 26.20 -15.82 -3.26
N THR A 273 26.11 -17.14 -3.37
CA THR A 273 26.74 -17.92 -4.45
C THR A 273 25.68 -18.42 -5.41
N GLY A 274 25.99 -18.45 -6.71
CA GLY A 274 25.07 -18.98 -7.73
C GLY A 274 23.93 -18.01 -8.06
N ALA A 275 22.79 -18.57 -8.47
CA ALA A 275 21.64 -17.80 -8.91
C ALA A 275 20.94 -17.09 -7.73
N LYS A 276 20.47 -15.88 -7.98
CA LYS A 276 19.68 -15.09 -7.04
C LYS A 276 18.30 -15.74 -6.85
N PRO A 277 17.80 -15.87 -5.61
CA PRO A 277 16.47 -16.39 -5.36
C PRO A 277 15.41 -15.42 -5.88
N ALA A 278 14.23 -15.94 -6.23
CA ALA A 278 13.10 -15.09 -6.61
C ALA A 278 12.65 -14.24 -5.40
N PRO A 279 12.31 -12.95 -5.59
CA PRO A 279 11.83 -12.09 -4.51
C PRO A 279 10.65 -12.72 -3.75
N ASN A 280 10.61 -12.51 -2.44
CA ASN A 280 9.58 -13.03 -1.52
C ASN A 280 9.44 -14.56 -1.44
N SER A 281 10.32 -15.34 -2.08
CA SER A 281 10.36 -16.80 -1.91
C SER A 281 10.98 -17.19 -0.56
N ASP A 282 10.72 -18.42 -0.09
CA ASP A 282 11.39 -18.98 1.10
C ASP A 282 12.92 -18.92 1.00
N ALA A 283 13.47 -19.12 -0.19
CA ALA A 283 14.91 -19.04 -0.42
C ALA A 283 15.44 -17.61 -0.28
N TRP A 284 14.66 -16.62 -0.72
CA TRP A 284 14.96 -15.21 -0.54
C TRP A 284 14.90 -14.81 0.94
N MET A 285 13.85 -15.19 1.66
CA MET A 285 13.75 -14.98 3.11
C MET A 285 14.95 -15.58 3.87
N LYS A 286 15.35 -16.82 3.52
CA LYS A 286 16.52 -17.47 4.11
C LYS A 286 17.84 -16.78 3.74
N TYR A 287 17.99 -16.28 2.53
CA TYR A 287 19.15 -15.49 2.13
C TYR A 287 19.24 -14.21 2.95
N HIS A 288 18.14 -13.48 3.11
CA HIS A 288 18.12 -12.25 3.91
C HIS A 288 18.47 -12.53 5.37
N ASP A 289 17.90 -13.59 5.94
CA ASP A 289 18.13 -14.00 7.32
C ASP A 289 19.57 -14.47 7.59
N LYS A 290 20.10 -15.35 6.73
CA LYS A 290 21.38 -16.04 6.99
C LYS A 290 22.60 -15.38 6.35
N VAL A 291 22.41 -14.54 5.34
CA VAL A 291 23.52 -13.96 4.55
C VAL A 291 23.46 -12.44 4.58
N PHE A 292 22.37 -11.83 4.10
CA PHE A 292 22.33 -10.39 3.89
C PHE A 292 22.45 -9.60 5.20
N GLY A 293 21.56 -9.84 6.18
CA GLY A 293 21.55 -9.13 7.46
C GLY A 293 22.91 -9.20 8.21
N PRO A 294 23.47 -10.40 8.44
CA PRO A 294 24.79 -10.54 9.05
C PRO A 294 25.91 -9.85 8.27
N ALA A 295 25.86 -9.88 6.93
CA ALA A 295 26.84 -9.19 6.11
C ALA A 295 26.70 -7.67 6.18
N MET A 296 25.48 -7.14 6.32
CA MET A 296 25.22 -5.71 6.52
C MET A 296 25.85 -5.24 7.82
N VAL A 297 25.63 -5.95 8.94
CA VAL A 297 26.26 -5.61 10.23
C VAL A 297 27.78 -5.56 10.10
N LYS A 298 28.40 -6.56 9.45
CA LYS A 298 29.85 -6.59 9.25
C LYS A 298 30.34 -5.45 8.35
N LEU A 299 29.58 -5.09 7.32
CA LEU A 299 29.93 -4.02 6.39
C LEU A 299 29.79 -2.65 7.06
N LEU A 300 28.61 -2.36 7.60
CA LEU A 300 28.31 -1.10 8.26
C LEU A 300 29.15 -0.91 9.52
N GLY A 301 29.46 -1.96 10.28
CA GLY A 301 30.39 -1.89 11.41
C GLY A 301 31.81 -1.46 11.02
N ARG A 302 32.23 -1.72 9.77
CA ARG A 302 33.52 -1.23 9.24
C ARG A 302 33.44 0.20 8.72
N LEU A 303 32.32 0.58 8.12
CA LEU A 303 32.12 1.91 7.52
C LEU A 303 31.75 2.97 8.56
N TYR A 304 30.94 2.60 9.54
CA TYR A 304 30.30 3.46 10.53
C TYR A 304 30.44 2.85 11.95
N PRO A 305 31.67 2.65 12.44
CA PRO A 305 31.91 1.94 13.71
C PRO A 305 31.37 2.67 14.94
N GLN A 306 31.05 3.96 14.86
CA GLN A 306 30.45 4.69 15.98
C GLN A 306 28.92 4.48 16.03
N GLU A 307 28.25 4.60 14.88
CA GLU A 307 26.81 4.42 14.75
C GLU A 307 26.35 2.98 15.04
N MET A 308 27.22 2.01 14.74
CA MET A 308 26.95 0.58 14.94
C MET A 308 27.23 0.10 16.37
N LYS A 309 27.64 0.98 17.29
CA LYS A 309 27.83 0.59 18.70
C LYS A 309 26.46 0.31 19.33
N PRO A 310 26.27 -0.85 19.99
CA PRO A 310 25.04 -1.11 20.72
C PRO A 310 24.83 -0.02 21.78
N VAL A 311 23.62 0.54 21.83
CA VAL A 311 23.18 1.36 22.95
C VAL A 311 22.72 0.39 24.05
N GLY A 312 23.12 0.65 25.30
CA GLY A 312 22.99 -0.29 26.42
C GLY A 312 21.60 -0.38 27.05
N ASP A 313 20.57 0.20 26.44
CA ASP A 313 19.18 0.19 26.90
C ASP A 313 18.30 -0.69 26.00
N GLU A 314 17.31 -1.36 26.60
CA GLU A 314 16.41 -2.28 25.88
C GLU A 314 15.56 -1.57 24.81
N ASP A 315 15.36 -0.25 24.95
CA ASP A 315 14.64 0.61 23.99
C ASP A 315 15.56 1.32 22.99
N GLY A 316 16.88 1.11 23.07
CA GLY A 316 17.86 1.77 22.20
C GLY A 316 17.90 1.19 20.80
N CYS A 317 18.38 1.98 19.84
CA CYS A 317 18.57 1.54 18.47
C CYS A 317 19.77 0.59 18.35
N ASN A 318 19.57 -0.72 18.54
CA ASN A 318 20.63 -1.72 18.38
C ASN A 318 20.87 -2.05 16.90
N TYR A 319 21.60 -1.20 16.19
CA TYR A 319 21.98 -1.42 14.80
C TYR A 319 22.97 -2.59 14.59
N ALA A 320 23.54 -3.15 15.66
CA ALA A 320 24.39 -4.34 15.58
C ALA A 320 23.59 -5.64 15.45
N ASP A 321 22.27 -5.60 15.63
CA ASP A 321 21.38 -6.73 15.38
C ASP A 321 21.23 -6.96 13.86
N PRO A 322 21.58 -8.14 13.31
CA PRO A 322 21.35 -8.42 11.90
C PRO A 322 19.88 -8.40 11.48
N ASP A 323 18.94 -8.58 12.41
CA ASP A 323 17.52 -8.69 12.13
C ASP A 323 16.91 -7.40 11.57
N VAL A 324 17.44 -6.25 11.99
CA VAL A 324 16.94 -4.96 11.55
C VAL A 324 17.37 -4.61 10.12
N TRP A 325 18.33 -5.33 9.55
CA TRP A 325 18.84 -5.07 8.19
C TRP A 325 18.26 -6.01 7.14
N LYS A 326 17.40 -6.97 7.54
CA LYS A 326 16.91 -8.01 6.63
C LYS A 326 15.94 -7.47 5.58
N PHE A 327 15.02 -6.59 5.95
CA PHE A 327 13.91 -6.21 5.05
C PHE A 327 13.69 -4.69 5.00
N GLY A 328 14.74 -3.93 5.31
CA GLY A 328 14.69 -2.48 5.25
C GLY A 328 14.72 -1.94 3.82
N SER A 329 14.34 -0.68 3.70
CA SER A 329 14.24 0.03 2.42
C SER A 329 15.62 0.23 1.81
N TRP A 330 15.69 0.34 0.48
CA TRP A 330 16.96 0.63 -0.19
C TRP A 330 16.71 1.42 -1.46
N TYR A 331 17.66 2.26 -1.84
CA TYR A 331 17.64 3.02 -3.08
C TYR A 331 19.03 3.59 -3.37
N LEU A 332 19.30 3.98 -4.60
CA LEU A 332 20.54 4.66 -4.97
C LEU A 332 20.44 6.17 -4.77
N THR A 333 21.55 6.75 -4.32
CA THR A 333 21.77 8.20 -4.17
C THR A 333 23.10 8.59 -4.82
N ALA A 334 23.45 9.88 -4.78
CA ALA A 334 24.79 10.32 -5.17
C ALA A 334 25.91 9.74 -4.30
N LYS A 335 25.63 9.34 -3.04
CA LYS A 335 26.62 8.78 -2.11
C LYS A 335 26.87 7.28 -2.33
N GLY A 336 25.89 6.56 -2.89
CA GLY A 336 25.90 5.10 -3.01
C GLY A 336 24.51 4.52 -2.78
N MET A 337 24.44 3.24 -2.43
CA MET A 337 23.18 2.58 -2.06
C MET A 337 22.85 2.87 -0.61
N TYR A 338 21.74 3.54 -0.37
CA TYR A 338 21.13 3.62 0.94
C TYR A 338 20.56 2.26 1.33
N VAL A 339 20.74 1.85 2.58
CA VAL A 339 20.08 0.69 3.19
C VAL A 339 19.46 1.11 4.51
N GLY A 340 18.14 0.99 4.64
CA GLY A 340 17.41 1.31 5.85
C GLY A 340 17.44 0.17 6.84
N ALA A 341 17.36 0.51 8.13
CA ALA A 341 17.03 -0.45 9.16
C ALA A 341 15.50 -0.49 9.36
N TYR A 342 14.98 -1.65 9.74
CA TYR A 342 13.59 -1.90 10.06
C TYR A 342 13.50 -2.52 11.46
N PHE A 343 12.97 -1.77 12.40
CA PHE A 343 12.81 -2.16 13.80
C PHE A 343 11.38 -2.59 14.09
N ALA A 344 11.25 -3.37 15.16
CA ALA A 344 9.96 -3.64 15.77
C ALA A 344 9.28 -2.34 16.21
N ARG A 345 7.96 -2.38 16.35
CA ARG A 345 7.15 -1.18 16.55
C ARG A 345 7.57 -0.31 17.75
N VAL A 346 8.03 -0.93 18.85
CA VAL A 346 8.51 -0.22 20.06
C VAL A 346 9.71 0.68 19.79
N GLN A 347 10.53 0.34 18.79
CA GLN A 347 11.74 1.05 18.39
C GLN A 347 11.60 1.69 17.00
N LYS A 348 10.38 1.93 16.52
CA LYS A 348 10.13 2.41 15.15
C LYS A 348 10.89 3.69 14.81
N ALA A 349 11.15 4.56 15.79
CA ALA A 349 11.96 5.77 15.62
C ALA A 349 13.42 5.51 15.17
N CYS A 350 13.91 4.28 15.30
CA CYS A 350 15.22 3.84 14.86
C CYS A 350 15.28 3.44 13.37
N ASP A 351 14.12 3.31 12.72
CA ASP A 351 14.05 2.98 11.29
C ASP A 351 14.79 4.01 10.44
N ASN A 352 15.28 3.54 9.30
CA ASN A 352 15.84 4.38 8.25
C ASN A 352 16.88 5.42 8.75
N PRO A 353 17.97 4.99 9.43
CA PRO A 353 19.00 5.92 9.87
C PRO A 353 19.63 6.67 8.69
N GLU A 354 19.92 7.95 8.85
CA GLU A 354 20.39 8.80 7.74
C GLU A 354 21.81 8.49 7.25
N TRP A 355 22.59 7.70 7.99
CA TRP A 355 24.02 7.49 7.75
C TRP A 355 24.35 6.22 6.94
N SER A 356 23.41 5.31 6.76
CA SER A 356 23.63 3.92 6.31
C SER A 356 23.77 3.77 4.79
N PHE A 357 24.87 4.29 4.25
CA PHE A 357 25.19 4.18 2.82
C PHE A 357 26.27 3.12 2.54
N ILE A 358 26.10 2.37 1.45
CA ILE A 358 27.14 1.52 0.85
C ILE A 358 27.75 2.28 -0.33
N PRO A 359 29.01 2.75 -0.24
CA PRO A 359 29.63 3.55 -1.30
C PRO A 359 29.76 2.80 -2.63
N TYR A 360 29.69 3.52 -3.74
CA TYR A 360 29.84 2.95 -5.09
C TYR A 360 31.13 2.15 -5.29
N GLY A 361 32.23 2.51 -4.61
CA GLY A 361 33.47 1.73 -4.68
C GLY A 361 33.33 0.30 -4.14
N ILE A 362 32.42 0.06 -3.20
CA ILE A 362 32.11 -1.28 -2.68
C ILE A 362 31.14 -1.99 -3.63
N LEU A 363 30.09 -1.31 -4.08
CA LEU A 363 29.13 -1.84 -5.05
C LEU A 363 29.82 -2.29 -6.34
N LYS A 364 30.76 -1.49 -6.87
CA LYS A 364 31.56 -1.81 -8.05
C LYS A 364 32.50 -3.00 -7.85
N LYS A 365 33.06 -3.18 -6.66
CA LYS A 365 33.85 -4.39 -6.36
C LYS A 365 32.99 -5.64 -6.31
N ASN A 366 31.75 -5.52 -5.82
CA ASN A 366 30.81 -6.65 -5.72
C ASN A 366 30.20 -7.01 -7.08
N ASN A 367 29.75 -5.99 -7.82
CA ASN A 367 29.10 -6.14 -9.11
C ASN A 367 29.77 -5.20 -10.16
N PRO A 368 30.98 -5.55 -10.62
CA PRO A 368 31.70 -4.72 -11.59
C PRO A 368 30.99 -4.64 -12.93
N ALA A 369 30.19 -5.62 -13.32
CA ALA A 369 29.43 -5.56 -14.56
C ALA A 369 28.38 -4.43 -14.53
N LEU A 370 27.75 -4.21 -13.37
CA LEU A 370 26.68 -3.23 -13.23
C LEU A 370 27.18 -1.80 -12.99
N PHE A 371 28.25 -1.64 -12.20
CA PHE A 371 28.81 -0.33 -11.80
C PHE A 371 30.18 -0.01 -12.45
N GLY A 372 30.63 -0.85 -13.38
CA GLY A 372 31.97 -0.80 -13.95
C GLY A 372 32.19 0.28 -14.99
N ASN A 373 31.13 0.66 -15.70
CA ASN A 373 31.15 1.56 -16.85
C ASN A 373 30.81 2.98 -16.46
#